data_AF-A0A6G6IUK1-F1
#
_entry.id   AF-A0A6G6IUK1-F1
#
_cell.length_a   1.000
_cell.length_b   1.000
_cell.length_c   1.000
_cell.angle_alpha   90.00
_cell.angle_beta   90.00
_cell.angle_gamma   90.00
#
_symmetry.space_group_name_H-M   'P 1'
#
loop_
_entity.id
_entity.type
_entity.pdbx_description
1 polymer ?
#
loop_
_entity_poly.entity_id
_entity_poly.type
_entity_poly.pdbx_seq_one_letter_code
_entity_poly.pdbx_strand_id
1 'polypeptide(L)'
;MRTLNVSSFIFGLAIHCAPVFASTLSPAAEQHYEQARSSLEQAQQMLADSKGFSAGKLEVVIDNANAELQKATELGHPAAAFFQARLILNMPGSDTEKRSQACSLLESWAEKGFVAAAVMNFRKCDRSYLRFDDASPEHQAVLRALSSSLAGSDPAQAHYPFPQDASQCFGAGATEIVALSQAQFRAEAEYILGSTQQPEDADTAKRLVAWLDASADHGCQMAMDPRPFLRKLSGNQ
;
A
#
# COMPACT_ATOMS: atom_id res chain seq x y z
N MET A 1 -30.99 -70.69 4.36
CA MET A 1 -31.89 -69.59 3.94
C MET A 1 -32.17 -68.68 5.11
N ARG A 2 -31.55 -67.50 5.12
CA ARG A 2 -31.93 -66.28 5.86
C ARG A 2 -30.86 -65.22 5.51
N THR A 3 -31.19 -64.34 4.58
CA THR A 3 -30.37 -63.19 4.21
C THR A 3 -30.64 -62.05 5.19
N LEU A 4 -29.58 -61.57 5.84
CA LEU A 4 -29.58 -60.40 6.73
C LEU A 4 -29.51 -59.14 5.89
N ASN A 5 -30.42 -58.19 6.16
CA ASN A 5 -30.49 -56.92 5.45
C ASN A 5 -29.77 -55.82 6.25
N VAL A 6 -28.83 -55.20 5.54
CA VAL A 6 -27.99 -54.01 5.71
C VAL A 6 -28.34 -53.04 6.86
N SER A 7 -27.30 -52.70 7.64
CA SER A 7 -27.20 -51.44 8.39
C SER A 7 -25.81 -50.84 8.28
N SER A 8 -25.80 -49.60 7.78
CA SER A 8 -25.05 -48.44 8.29
C SER A 8 -23.65 -48.07 7.77
N PHE A 9 -23.56 -46.74 7.55
CA PHE A 9 -22.41 -45.82 7.49
C PHE A 9 -21.49 -45.85 6.26
N ILE A 10 -21.54 -44.78 5.44
CA ILE A 10 -20.40 -43.88 5.22
C ILE A 10 -20.92 -42.43 5.10
N PHE A 11 -20.30 -41.55 5.90
CA PHE A 11 -20.47 -40.10 5.94
C PHE A 11 -20.22 -39.44 4.58
N GLY A 12 -21.18 -38.64 4.12
CA GLY A 12 -20.94 -37.65 3.07
C GLY A 12 -20.17 -36.46 3.65
N LEU A 13 -18.96 -36.22 3.14
CA LEU A 13 -18.23 -34.98 3.37
C LEU A 13 -19.04 -33.81 2.81
N ALA A 14 -19.63 -33.03 3.72
CA ALA A 14 -20.10 -31.69 3.39
C ALA A 14 -18.87 -30.81 3.15
N ILE A 15 -18.58 -30.54 1.88
CA ILE A 15 -17.70 -29.44 1.46
C ILE A 15 -18.34 -28.16 2.01
N HIS A 16 -17.88 -27.73 3.17
CA HIS A 16 -18.15 -26.40 3.67
C HIS A 16 -17.34 -25.45 2.79
N CYS A 17 -18.00 -24.87 1.77
CA CYS A 17 -17.58 -23.60 1.24
C CYS A 17 -17.59 -22.62 2.41
N ALA A 18 -16.43 -22.37 3.02
CA ALA A 18 -16.26 -21.22 3.86
C ALA A 18 -16.57 -19.99 2.99
N PRO A 19 -17.51 -19.12 3.39
CA PRO A 19 -17.67 -17.85 2.71
C PRO A 19 -16.32 -17.14 2.81
N VAL A 20 -15.81 -16.68 1.66
CA VAL A 20 -14.75 -15.67 1.61
C VAL A 20 -15.31 -14.49 2.39
N PHE A 21 -14.86 -14.32 3.63
CA PHE A 21 -15.18 -13.15 4.41
C PHE A 21 -14.59 -11.96 3.67
N ALA A 22 -15.41 -11.26 2.88
CA ALA A 22 -15.19 -9.86 2.63
C ALA A 22 -15.13 -9.22 4.02
N SER A 23 -13.94 -8.86 4.49
CA SER A 23 -13.77 -8.16 5.76
C SER A 23 -14.44 -6.80 5.61
N THR A 24 -15.74 -6.74 5.89
CA THR A 24 -16.46 -5.48 6.01
C THR A 24 -15.79 -4.71 7.14
N LEU A 25 -15.26 -3.52 6.84
CA LEU A 25 -14.70 -2.64 7.86
C LEU A 25 -15.67 -2.52 9.04
N SER A 26 -15.13 -2.52 10.25
CA SER A 26 -15.94 -2.26 11.44
C SER A 26 -16.59 -0.87 11.31
N PRO A 27 -17.91 -0.74 11.51
CA PRO A 27 -18.58 0.57 11.50
C PRO A 27 -17.95 1.57 12.47
N ALA A 28 -17.41 1.09 13.59
CA ALA A 28 -16.69 1.93 14.54
C ALA A 28 -15.38 2.45 13.96
N ALA A 29 -14.63 1.61 13.23
CA ALA A 29 -13.39 2.01 12.58
C ALA A 29 -13.65 3.12 11.55
N GLU A 30 -14.68 2.95 10.72
CA GLU A 30 -15.12 3.94 9.74
C GLU A 30 -15.53 5.26 10.41
N GLN A 31 -16.32 5.18 11.48
CA GLN A 31 -16.74 6.36 12.22
C GLN A 31 -15.56 7.18 12.75
N HIS A 32 -14.57 6.52 13.37
CA HIS A 32 -13.36 7.18 13.85
C HIS A 32 -12.55 7.79 12.69
N TYR A 33 -12.44 7.10 11.56
CA TYR A 33 -11.77 7.63 10.37
C TYR A 33 -12.45 8.89 9.82
N GLU A 34 -13.78 8.88 9.67
CA GLU A 34 -14.54 10.03 9.18
C GLU A 34 -14.51 11.21 10.17
N GLN A 35 -14.51 10.95 11.49
CA GLN A 35 -14.29 12.00 12.50
C GLN A 35 -12.90 12.65 12.36
N ALA A 36 -11.86 11.84 12.11
CA ALA A 36 -10.54 12.38 11.86
C ALA A 36 -10.49 13.22 10.58
N ARG A 37 -11.10 12.76 9.49
CA ARG A 37 -11.19 13.53 8.22
C ARG A 37 -11.87 14.87 8.41
N SER A 38 -13.03 14.87 9.07
CA SER A 38 -13.77 16.10 9.39
C SER A 38 -12.93 17.08 10.20
N SER A 39 -12.16 16.59 11.18
CA SER A 39 -11.23 17.41 11.97
C SER A 39 -10.09 17.98 11.12
N LEU A 40 -9.52 17.20 10.19
CA LEU A 40 -8.47 17.68 9.28
C LEU A 40 -9.00 18.73 8.28
N GLU A 41 -10.22 18.58 7.78
CA GLU A 41 -10.88 19.58 6.94
C GLU A 41 -11.10 20.89 7.71
N GLN A 42 -11.52 20.79 8.97
CA GLN A 42 -11.62 21.96 9.85
C GLN A 42 -10.25 22.64 10.06
N ALA A 43 -9.19 21.86 10.29
CA ALA A 43 -7.83 22.40 10.44
C ALA A 43 -7.37 23.14 9.18
N GLN A 44 -7.67 22.62 7.99
CA GLN A 44 -7.36 23.28 6.71
C GLN A 44 -8.11 24.60 6.55
N GLN A 45 -9.40 24.65 6.92
CA GLN A 45 -10.19 25.88 6.88
C GLN A 45 -9.62 26.94 7.83
N MET A 46 -9.20 26.54 9.04
CA MET A 46 -8.58 27.44 10.00
C MET A 46 -7.24 28.00 9.51
N LEU A 47 -6.45 27.19 8.79
CA LEU A 47 -5.20 27.64 8.17
C LEU A 47 -5.43 28.63 7.02
N ALA A 48 -6.54 28.49 6.29
CA ALA A 48 -6.92 29.42 5.22
C ALA A 48 -7.50 30.75 5.76
N ASP A 49 -8.11 30.75 6.95
CA ASP A 49 -8.65 31.96 7.57
C ASP A 49 -7.58 32.76 8.33
N SER A 50 -6.92 33.65 7.60
CA SER A 50 -5.92 34.60 8.14
C SER A 50 -6.43 35.55 9.23
N LYS A 51 -7.76 35.77 9.37
CA LYS A 51 -8.32 36.76 10.32
C LYS A 51 -8.77 36.13 11.64
N GLY A 52 -9.05 34.82 11.65
CA GLY A 52 -9.50 34.06 12.82
C GLY A 52 -8.50 33.04 13.36
N PHE A 53 -7.28 32.99 12.80
CA PHE A 53 -6.27 31.98 13.13
C PHE A 53 -5.92 31.96 14.62
N SER A 54 -5.97 30.76 15.22
CA SER A 54 -5.53 30.50 16.59
C SER A 54 -4.72 29.21 16.62
N ALA A 55 -3.41 29.34 16.88
CA ALA A 55 -2.50 28.20 16.92
C ALA A 55 -2.93 27.13 17.95
N GLY A 56 -3.33 27.55 19.16
CA GLY A 56 -3.78 26.60 20.19
C GLY A 56 -5.08 25.87 19.83
N LYS A 57 -6.03 26.53 19.14
CA LYS A 57 -7.23 25.83 18.64
C LYS A 57 -6.88 24.85 17.52
N LEU A 58 -5.97 25.24 16.63
CA LEU A 58 -5.51 24.37 15.54
C LEU A 58 -4.82 23.12 16.11
N GLU A 59 -3.97 23.28 17.12
CA GLU A 59 -3.29 22.17 17.80
C GLU A 59 -4.30 21.18 18.39
N VAL A 60 -5.32 21.65 19.12
CA VAL A 60 -6.38 20.77 19.66
C VAL A 60 -7.12 20.01 18.55
N VAL A 61 -7.42 20.65 17.42
CA VAL A 61 -8.11 20.00 16.29
C VAL A 61 -7.21 18.93 15.65
N ILE A 62 -5.92 19.21 15.48
CA ILE A 62 -4.94 18.25 14.94
C ILE A 62 -4.76 17.07 15.90
N ASP A 63 -4.65 17.32 17.20
CA ASP A 63 -4.50 16.26 18.21
C ASP A 63 -5.72 15.34 18.26
N ASN A 64 -6.93 15.91 18.18
CA ASN A 64 -8.15 15.13 18.05
C ASN A 64 -8.15 14.30 16.76
N ALA A 65 -7.78 14.88 15.62
CA ALA A 65 -7.69 14.14 14.37
C ALA A 65 -6.71 12.96 14.46
N ASN A 66 -5.55 13.17 15.08
CA ASN A 66 -4.55 12.12 15.28
C ASN A 66 -5.05 11.01 16.21
N ALA A 67 -5.74 11.35 17.30
CA ALA A 67 -6.32 10.38 18.22
C ALA A 67 -7.41 9.53 17.55
N GLU A 68 -8.25 10.15 16.72
CA GLU A 68 -9.30 9.45 15.96
C GLU A 68 -8.70 8.56 14.86
N LEU A 69 -7.66 9.02 14.15
CA LEU A 69 -6.91 8.16 13.22
C LEU A 69 -6.30 6.95 13.93
N GLN A 70 -5.70 7.15 15.11
CA GLN A 70 -5.11 6.05 15.87
C GLN A 70 -6.17 5.01 16.26
N LYS A 71 -7.33 5.42 16.79
CA LYS A 71 -8.43 4.50 17.11
C LYS A 71 -8.92 3.75 15.87
N ALA A 72 -9.08 4.44 14.74
CA ALA A 72 -9.46 3.80 13.48
C ALA A 72 -8.44 2.76 13.03
N THR A 73 -7.13 3.05 13.15
CA THR A 73 -6.06 2.08 12.87
C THR A 73 -6.13 0.87 13.80
N GLU A 74 -6.27 1.09 15.11
CA GLU A 74 -6.37 0.02 16.11
C GLU A 74 -7.58 -0.90 15.85
N LEU A 75 -8.66 -0.35 15.29
CA LEU A 75 -9.85 -1.08 14.85
C LEU A 75 -9.73 -1.67 13.44
N GLY A 76 -8.57 -1.56 12.79
CA GLY A 76 -8.29 -2.20 11.51
C GLY A 76 -8.74 -1.41 10.28
N HIS A 77 -8.84 -0.09 10.34
CA HIS A 77 -9.14 0.74 9.17
C HIS A 77 -7.90 0.89 8.25
N PRO A 78 -7.95 0.47 6.97
CA PRO A 78 -6.80 0.52 6.07
C PRO A 78 -6.35 1.95 5.78
N ALA A 79 -7.28 2.86 5.43
CA ALA A 79 -6.94 4.26 5.15
C ALA A 79 -6.30 4.95 6.36
N ALA A 80 -6.87 4.79 7.57
CA ALA A 80 -6.30 5.35 8.78
C ALA A 80 -4.87 4.83 9.05
N ALA A 81 -4.65 3.53 8.87
CA ALA A 81 -3.33 2.92 9.00
C ALA A 81 -2.29 3.54 8.05
N PHE A 82 -2.68 3.76 6.79
CA PHE A 82 -1.83 4.45 5.82
C PHE A 82 -1.48 5.88 6.26
N PHE A 83 -2.49 6.67 6.66
CA PHE A 83 -2.26 8.04 7.10
C PHE A 83 -1.40 8.12 8.36
N GLN A 84 -1.65 7.25 9.36
CA GLN A 84 -0.87 7.20 10.58
C GLN A 84 0.59 6.84 10.31
N ALA A 85 0.84 5.82 9.48
CA ALA A 85 2.19 5.46 9.08
C ALA A 85 2.89 6.61 8.35
N ARG A 86 2.20 7.29 7.42
CA ARG A 86 2.74 8.44 6.69
C ARG A 86 3.12 9.58 7.64
N LEU A 87 2.27 9.92 8.61
CA LEU A 87 2.56 10.96 9.61
C LEU A 87 3.84 10.64 10.39
N ILE A 88 3.99 9.40 10.85
CA ILE A 88 5.17 8.95 11.61
C ILE A 88 6.43 8.97 10.74
N LEU A 89 6.34 8.51 9.48
CA LEU A 89 7.48 8.37 8.58
C LEU A 89 7.96 9.72 8.01
N ASN A 90 7.09 10.71 7.95
CA ASN A 90 7.42 12.07 7.49
C ASN A 90 7.76 13.04 8.64
N MET A 91 7.59 12.63 9.89
CA MET A 91 7.95 13.45 11.05
C MET A 91 9.48 13.57 11.18
N PRO A 92 10.04 14.79 11.18
CA PRO A 92 11.46 15.00 11.45
C PRO A 92 11.84 14.50 12.84
N GLY A 93 12.93 13.76 12.96
CA GLY A 93 13.39 13.21 14.25
C GLY A 93 12.56 12.07 14.81
N SER A 94 11.70 11.44 14.00
CA SER A 94 10.97 10.22 14.38
C SER A 94 11.94 9.15 14.89
N ASP A 95 11.72 8.71 16.13
CA ASP A 95 12.51 7.65 16.76
C ASP A 95 12.39 6.32 15.99
N THR A 96 13.46 5.52 16.09
CA THR A 96 13.60 4.20 15.46
C THR A 96 12.44 3.28 15.79
N GLU A 97 11.92 3.30 17.03
CA GLU A 97 10.79 2.48 17.43
C GLU A 97 9.51 2.86 16.66
N LYS A 98 9.16 4.15 16.64
CA LYS A 98 7.99 4.64 15.90
C LYS A 98 8.10 4.35 14.41
N ARG A 99 9.27 4.57 13.82
CA ARG A 99 9.51 4.19 12.41
C ARG A 99 9.30 2.70 12.19
N SER A 100 9.82 1.85 13.08
CA SER A 100 9.63 0.40 12.97
C SER A 100 8.15 0.03 13.02
N GLN A 101 7.38 0.61 13.95
CA GLN A 101 5.94 0.38 14.07
C GLN A 101 5.19 0.80 12.79
N ALA A 102 5.51 1.97 12.24
CA ALA A 102 4.90 2.45 10.99
C ALA A 102 5.23 1.54 9.80
N CYS A 103 6.47 1.05 9.71
CA CYS A 103 6.87 0.13 8.65
C CYS A 103 6.17 -1.23 8.75
N SER A 104 6.12 -1.82 9.95
CA SER A 104 5.38 -3.07 10.17
C SER A 104 3.88 -2.91 9.90
N LEU A 105 3.31 -1.74 10.21
CA LEU A 105 1.92 -1.45 9.87
C LEU A 105 1.69 -1.46 8.35
N LEU A 106 2.56 -0.80 7.58
CA LEU A 106 2.46 -0.78 6.11
C LEU A 106 2.68 -2.14 5.48
N GLU A 107 3.68 -2.89 5.96
CA GLU A 107 3.94 -4.25 5.54
C GLU A 107 2.70 -5.14 5.73
N SER A 108 2.09 -5.11 6.92
CA SER A 108 0.90 -5.93 7.21
C SER A 108 -0.31 -5.62 6.32
N TRP A 109 -0.43 -4.38 5.83
CA TRP A 109 -1.49 -3.97 4.91
C TRP A 109 -1.13 -4.26 3.46
N ALA A 110 0.15 -4.18 3.09
CA ALA A 110 0.64 -4.60 1.79
C ALA A 110 0.35 -6.09 1.55
N GLU A 111 0.61 -6.94 2.54
CA GLU A 111 0.30 -8.38 2.51
C GLU A 111 -1.20 -8.67 2.33
N LYS A 112 -2.08 -7.75 2.73
CA LYS A 112 -3.53 -7.84 2.57
C LYS A 112 -4.06 -7.29 1.25
N GLY A 113 -3.20 -6.84 0.34
CA GLY A 113 -3.63 -6.30 -0.94
C GLY A 113 -3.66 -4.77 -1.05
N PHE A 114 -3.26 -4.03 -0.01
CA PHE A 114 -3.32 -2.57 -0.05
C PHE A 114 -2.15 -1.99 -0.85
N VAL A 115 -2.39 -1.62 -2.10
CA VAL A 115 -1.34 -1.21 -3.05
C VAL A 115 -0.63 0.06 -2.59
N ALA A 116 -1.35 1.07 -2.10
CA ALA A 116 -0.71 2.29 -1.61
C ALA A 116 0.20 2.03 -0.41
N ALA A 117 -0.21 1.15 0.51
CA ALA A 117 0.64 0.75 1.64
C ALA A 117 1.89 -0.01 1.16
N ALA A 118 1.77 -0.89 0.17
CA ALA A 118 2.90 -1.62 -0.40
C ALA A 118 3.92 -0.68 -1.06
N VAL A 119 3.45 0.27 -1.88
CA VAL A 119 4.29 1.29 -2.50
C VAL A 119 4.99 2.15 -1.43
N MET A 120 4.27 2.59 -0.40
CA MET A 120 4.88 3.39 0.66
C MET A 120 5.88 2.59 1.51
N ASN A 121 5.60 1.32 1.79
CA ASN A 121 6.53 0.42 2.47
C ASN A 121 7.85 0.32 1.69
N PHE A 122 7.78 0.03 0.39
CA PHE A 122 8.95 0.02 -0.47
C PHE A 122 9.74 1.33 -0.40
N ARG A 123 9.06 2.47 -0.51
CA ARG A 123 9.78 3.75 -0.63
C ARG A 123 10.34 4.30 0.68
N LYS A 124 9.70 4.03 1.81
CA LYS A 124 10.03 4.68 3.10
C LYS A 124 10.66 3.72 4.11
N CYS A 125 10.48 2.41 3.92
CA CYS A 125 10.85 1.39 4.90
C CYS A 125 11.88 0.39 4.38
N ASP A 126 11.89 0.09 3.07
CA ASP A 126 13.01 -0.67 2.50
C ASP A 126 14.30 0.16 2.60
N ARG A 127 15.32 -0.43 3.20
CA ARG A 127 16.64 0.17 3.41
C ARG A 127 17.75 -0.58 2.68
N SER A 128 17.42 -1.60 1.90
CA SER A 128 18.42 -2.44 1.24
C SER A 128 19.19 -1.68 0.17
N TYR A 129 18.59 -0.65 -0.44
CA TYR A 129 19.29 0.29 -1.32
C TYR A 129 20.46 1.01 -0.63
N LEU A 130 20.37 1.28 0.68
CA LEU A 130 21.48 1.90 1.45
C LEU A 130 22.66 0.96 1.63
N ARG A 131 22.45 -0.34 1.42
CA ARG A 131 23.45 -1.39 1.56
C ARG A 131 23.91 -1.94 0.20
N PHE A 132 23.33 -1.47 -0.90
CA PHE A 132 23.52 -2.01 -2.25
C PHE A 132 23.30 -3.53 -2.32
N ASP A 133 22.34 -4.02 -1.52
CA ASP A 133 22.05 -5.45 -1.38
C ASP A 133 20.63 -5.75 -1.88
N ASP A 134 20.47 -5.76 -3.21
CA ASP A 134 19.19 -6.07 -3.86
C ASP A 134 18.77 -7.54 -3.63
N ALA A 135 19.70 -8.39 -3.18
CA ALA A 135 19.45 -9.79 -2.85
C ALA A 135 19.02 -10.00 -1.38
N SER A 136 18.97 -8.93 -0.58
CA SER A 136 18.64 -9.06 0.84
C SER A 136 17.24 -9.69 1.03
N PRO A 137 17.07 -10.63 1.98
CA PRO A 137 15.78 -11.25 2.24
C PRO A 137 14.66 -10.24 2.54
N GLU A 138 15.01 -9.12 3.17
CA GLU A 138 14.09 -8.02 3.49
C GLU A 138 13.62 -7.29 2.23
N HIS A 139 14.53 -6.93 1.32
CA HIS A 139 14.17 -6.33 0.03
C HIS A 139 13.24 -7.25 -0.76
N GLN A 140 13.60 -8.53 -0.84
CA GLN A 140 12.82 -9.53 -1.54
C GLN A 140 11.44 -9.75 -0.89
N ALA A 141 11.32 -9.62 0.44
CA ALA A 141 10.03 -9.67 1.12
C ALA A 141 9.15 -8.47 0.73
N VAL A 142 9.72 -7.27 0.68
CA VAL A 142 8.99 -6.07 0.24
C VAL A 142 8.53 -6.20 -1.21
N LEU A 143 9.39 -6.65 -2.13
CA LEU A 143 9.00 -6.87 -3.53
C LEU A 143 7.91 -7.94 -3.68
N ARG A 144 7.96 -9.02 -2.88
CA ARG A 144 6.89 -10.04 -2.86
C ARG A 144 5.57 -9.48 -2.35
N ALA A 145 5.58 -8.68 -1.28
CA ALA A 145 4.39 -8.04 -0.76
C ALA A 145 3.81 -7.05 -1.80
N LEU A 146 4.68 -6.28 -2.47
CA LEU A 146 4.28 -5.37 -3.54
C LEU A 146 3.62 -6.10 -4.72
N SER A 147 4.27 -7.14 -5.24
CA SER A 147 3.71 -7.98 -6.31
C SER A 147 2.38 -8.61 -5.90
N SER A 148 2.31 -9.18 -4.70
CA SER A 148 1.08 -9.81 -4.18
C SER A 148 -0.05 -8.81 -4.00
N SER A 149 0.26 -7.55 -3.67
CA SER A 149 -0.75 -6.50 -3.52
C SER A 149 -1.53 -6.23 -4.81
N LEU A 150 -0.97 -6.55 -5.97
CA LEU A 150 -1.57 -6.34 -7.29
C LEU A 150 -2.53 -7.47 -7.72
N ALA A 151 -2.50 -8.61 -7.03
CA ALA A 151 -3.23 -9.83 -7.41
C ALA A 151 -4.62 -9.95 -6.76
N GLY A 152 -5.02 -9.02 -5.89
CA GLY A 152 -6.24 -9.09 -5.10
C GLY A 152 -7.10 -7.83 -5.11
N SER A 153 -8.18 -7.86 -4.34
CA SER A 153 -8.96 -6.66 -4.05
C SER A 153 -8.21 -5.79 -3.07
N ASP A 154 -8.09 -4.50 -3.37
CA ASP A 154 -7.50 -3.54 -2.45
C ASP A 154 -8.47 -3.26 -1.29
N PRO A 155 -8.10 -3.51 -0.03
CA PRO A 155 -8.98 -3.30 1.12
C PRO A 155 -9.33 -1.82 1.35
N ALA A 156 -8.56 -0.89 0.78
CA ALA A 156 -8.78 0.55 0.90
C ALA A 156 -9.45 1.16 -0.35
N GLN A 157 -9.95 0.36 -1.29
CA GLN A 157 -10.43 0.82 -2.59
C GLN A 157 -11.41 2.00 -2.51
N ALA A 158 -12.30 2.01 -1.52
CA ALA A 158 -13.30 3.06 -1.33
C ALA A 158 -12.74 4.42 -0.86
N HIS A 159 -11.48 4.46 -0.40
CA HIS A 159 -10.88 5.64 0.24
C HIS A 159 -9.80 6.32 -0.60
N TYR A 160 -9.55 5.83 -1.82
CA TYR A 160 -8.70 6.55 -2.76
C TYR A 160 -9.32 7.91 -3.15
N PRO A 161 -8.50 8.93 -3.48
CA PRO A 161 -7.06 8.90 -3.68
C PRO A 161 -6.23 9.04 -2.38
N PHE A 162 -5.00 8.52 -2.39
CA PHE A 162 -4.04 8.69 -1.28
C PHE A 162 -2.85 9.58 -1.67
N PRO A 163 -2.27 10.33 -0.72
CA PRO A 163 -1.08 11.13 -0.99
C PRO A 163 0.15 10.26 -1.19
N GLN A 164 0.96 10.58 -2.19
CA GLN A 164 2.26 10.01 -2.47
C GLN A 164 3.30 11.12 -2.56
N ASP A 165 4.37 11.01 -1.79
CA ASP A 165 5.48 11.95 -1.88
C ASP A 165 6.39 11.54 -3.05
N ALA A 166 6.82 12.48 -3.89
CA ALA A 166 7.84 12.26 -4.92
C ALA A 166 7.51 11.10 -5.88
N SER A 167 6.26 10.98 -6.33
CA SER A 167 5.82 9.96 -7.32
C SER A 167 6.80 9.85 -8.48
N GLN A 168 7.20 8.62 -8.83
CA GLN A 168 8.12 8.36 -9.94
C GLN A 168 7.41 8.39 -11.30
N CYS A 169 6.10 8.15 -11.31
CA CYS A 169 5.28 8.06 -12.51
C CYS A 169 4.46 9.31 -12.84
N PHE A 170 4.06 10.10 -11.83
CA PHE A 170 3.02 11.13 -11.96
C PHE A 170 3.35 12.48 -11.29
N GLY A 171 4.57 12.68 -10.80
CA GLY A 171 5.02 13.94 -10.20
C GLY A 171 5.79 14.82 -11.19
N ALA A 172 5.66 16.14 -11.09
CA ALA A 172 6.46 17.10 -11.86
C ALA A 172 7.86 17.34 -11.25
N GLY A 173 8.09 16.87 -10.01
CA GLY A 173 9.38 16.98 -9.33
C GLY A 173 9.53 16.07 -8.10
N ALA A 174 10.78 15.82 -7.69
CA ALA A 174 11.15 14.88 -6.62
C ALA A 174 10.72 15.27 -5.19
N THR A 175 10.00 16.39 -5.02
CA THR A 175 9.52 16.88 -3.73
C THR A 175 8.01 17.13 -3.69
N GLU A 176 7.31 16.89 -4.80
CA GLU A 176 5.88 17.14 -4.91
C GLU A 176 5.08 16.04 -4.21
N ILE A 177 4.03 16.43 -3.49
CA ILE A 177 3.05 15.51 -2.90
C ILE A 177 1.84 15.50 -3.84
N VAL A 178 1.56 14.34 -4.43
CA VAL A 178 0.44 14.16 -5.36
C VAL A 178 -0.57 13.17 -4.77
N ALA A 179 -1.86 13.44 -4.94
CA ALA A 179 -2.91 12.49 -4.59
C ALA A 179 -3.10 11.52 -5.77
N LEU A 180 -2.77 10.25 -5.57
CA LEU A 180 -2.85 9.22 -6.61
C LEU A 180 -4.10 8.37 -6.43
N SER A 181 -4.80 8.11 -7.54
CA SER A 181 -5.85 7.11 -7.64
C SER A 181 -5.29 5.69 -7.47
N GLN A 182 -6.19 4.71 -7.30
CA GLN A 182 -5.81 3.31 -7.22
C GLN A 182 -5.02 2.84 -8.45
N ALA A 183 -5.46 3.22 -9.66
CA ALA A 183 -4.78 2.87 -10.90
C ALA A 183 -3.37 3.48 -10.98
N GLN A 184 -3.18 4.69 -10.46
CA GLN A 184 -1.87 5.33 -10.42
C GLN A 184 -0.94 4.67 -9.39
N PHE A 185 -1.44 4.27 -8.22
CA PHE A 185 -0.64 3.47 -7.28
C PHE A 185 -0.28 2.09 -7.84
N ARG A 186 -1.18 1.49 -8.63
CA ARG A 186 -0.90 0.27 -9.37
C ARG A 186 0.25 0.49 -10.36
N ALA A 187 0.21 1.56 -11.14
CA ALA A 187 1.28 1.90 -12.07
C ALA A 187 2.64 2.13 -11.36
N GLU A 188 2.63 2.78 -10.19
CA GLU A 188 3.83 2.96 -9.35
C GLU A 188 4.39 1.60 -8.87
N ALA A 189 3.53 0.70 -8.38
CA ALA A 189 3.94 -0.62 -7.94
C ALA A 189 4.55 -1.45 -9.09
N GLU A 190 3.92 -1.43 -10.26
CA GLU A 190 4.40 -2.10 -11.46
C GLU A 190 5.73 -1.48 -11.94
N TYR A 191 5.88 -0.16 -11.89
CA TYR A 191 7.13 0.51 -12.20
C TYR A 191 8.26 0.07 -11.26
N ILE A 192 8.00 0.05 -9.95
CA ILE A 192 8.97 -0.43 -8.94
C ILE A 192 9.40 -1.87 -9.28
N LEU A 193 8.46 -2.78 -9.45
CA LEU A 193 8.75 -4.20 -9.75
C LEU A 193 9.59 -4.37 -11.01
N GLY A 194 9.35 -3.56 -12.03
CA GLY A 194 10.07 -3.60 -13.30
C GLY A 194 11.42 -2.88 -13.31
N SER A 195 11.67 -1.93 -12.39
CA SER A 195 12.86 -1.06 -12.41
C SER A 195 13.89 -1.33 -11.33
N THR A 196 13.55 -2.07 -10.27
CA THR A 196 14.42 -2.23 -9.09
C THR A 196 15.13 -3.57 -9.00
N GLN A 197 14.97 -4.44 -10.01
CA GLN A 197 15.61 -5.76 -10.05
C GLN A 197 16.64 -5.83 -11.17
N GLN A 198 17.74 -6.55 -10.91
CA GLN A 198 18.76 -6.82 -11.92
C GLN A 198 18.32 -7.99 -12.82
N PRO A 199 18.37 -7.85 -14.15
CA PRO A 199 18.04 -8.95 -15.07
C PRO A 199 19.19 -9.97 -15.12
N GLU A 200 19.16 -10.98 -14.25
CA GLU A 200 20.19 -12.03 -14.22
C GLU A 200 20.13 -12.97 -15.45
N ASP A 201 18.96 -13.08 -16.08
CA ASP A 201 18.73 -13.89 -17.27
C ASP A 201 17.64 -13.28 -18.19
N ALA A 202 17.47 -13.89 -19.36
CA ALA A 202 16.53 -13.44 -20.37
C ALA A 202 15.07 -13.51 -19.91
N ASP A 203 14.69 -14.49 -19.08
CA ASP A 203 13.32 -14.66 -18.64
C ASP A 203 12.94 -13.64 -17.55
N THR A 204 13.88 -13.34 -16.67
CA THR A 204 13.79 -12.22 -15.72
C THR A 204 13.65 -10.92 -16.49
N ALA A 205 14.48 -10.68 -17.51
CA ALA A 205 14.36 -9.48 -18.34
C ALA A 205 12.97 -9.36 -19.00
N LYS A 206 12.38 -10.45 -19.52
CA LYS A 206 11.00 -10.46 -20.06
C LYS A 206 9.97 -10.07 -19.00
N ARG A 207 10.09 -10.63 -17.80
CA ARG A 207 9.17 -10.34 -16.68
C ARG A 207 9.26 -8.87 -16.26
N LEU A 208 10.46 -8.30 -16.19
CA LEU A 208 10.66 -6.88 -15.88
C LEU A 208 10.05 -5.98 -16.95
N VAL A 209 10.24 -6.31 -18.25
CA VAL A 209 9.60 -5.58 -19.35
C VAL A 209 8.08 -5.62 -19.24
N ALA A 210 7.49 -6.78 -18.93
CA ALA A 210 6.04 -6.91 -18.78
C ALA A 210 5.48 -6.00 -17.68
N TRP A 211 6.18 -5.87 -16.55
CA TRP A 211 5.79 -4.93 -15.49
C TRP A 211 5.86 -3.47 -15.95
N LEU A 212 6.92 -3.10 -16.66
CA LEU A 212 7.09 -1.73 -17.16
C LEU A 212 6.05 -1.40 -18.24
N ASP A 213 5.71 -2.35 -19.10
CA ASP A 213 4.65 -2.15 -20.09
C ASP A 213 3.29 -1.97 -19.42
N ALA A 214 2.95 -2.80 -18.41
CA ALA A 214 1.73 -2.61 -17.62
C ALA A 214 1.68 -1.24 -16.91
N SER A 215 2.80 -0.82 -16.33
CA SER A 215 2.93 0.50 -15.69
C SER A 215 2.68 1.65 -16.68
N ALA A 216 3.24 1.54 -17.89
CA ALA A 216 3.03 2.51 -18.96
C ALA A 216 1.57 2.54 -19.46
N ASP A 217 0.92 1.37 -19.56
CA ASP A 217 -0.50 1.27 -19.92
C ASP A 217 -1.42 1.94 -18.89
N HIS A 218 -1.00 1.94 -17.62
CA HIS A 218 -1.65 2.71 -16.54
C HIS A 218 -1.20 4.19 -16.47
N GLY A 219 -0.47 4.68 -17.47
CA GLY A 219 -0.12 6.08 -17.65
C GLY A 219 1.16 6.55 -16.96
N CYS A 220 2.00 5.63 -16.45
CA CYS A 220 3.27 6.00 -15.82
C CYS A 220 4.21 6.68 -16.83
N GLN A 221 4.71 7.87 -16.48
CA GLN A 221 5.75 8.55 -17.24
C GLN A 221 7.12 8.27 -16.63
N MET A 222 7.86 7.34 -17.24
CA MET A 222 9.18 6.93 -16.75
C MET A 222 10.24 7.95 -17.14
N ALA A 223 10.84 8.62 -16.15
CA ALA A 223 11.95 9.55 -16.39
C ALA A 223 13.18 8.84 -16.99
N MET A 224 13.41 7.58 -16.60
CA MET A 224 14.36 6.67 -17.23
C MET A 224 13.61 5.41 -17.62
N ASP A 225 13.53 5.11 -18.91
CA ASP A 225 12.85 3.92 -19.44
C ASP A 225 13.87 2.80 -19.68
N PRO A 226 13.94 1.76 -18.82
CA PRO A 226 14.88 0.66 -19.01
C PRO A 226 14.39 -0.40 -20.01
N ARG A 227 13.16 -0.29 -20.54
CA ARG A 227 12.59 -1.30 -21.46
C ARG A 227 13.44 -1.52 -22.70
N PRO A 228 14.01 -0.51 -23.39
CA PRO A 228 14.85 -0.76 -24.56
C PRO A 228 16.06 -1.67 -24.25
N PHE A 229 16.69 -1.46 -23.10
CA PHE A 229 17.82 -2.28 -22.63
C PHE A 229 17.36 -3.69 -22.28
N LEU A 230 16.28 -3.82 -21.50
CA LEU A 230 15.75 -5.12 -21.07
C LEU A 230 15.20 -5.96 -22.24
N ARG A 231 14.60 -5.33 -23.26
CA ARG A 231 14.16 -6.01 -24.51
C ARG A 231 15.34 -6.63 -25.26
N LYS A 232 16.45 -5.89 -25.37
CA LYS A 232 17.69 -6.42 -25.95
C LYS A 232 18.23 -7.63 -25.16
N LEU A 233 18.21 -7.58 -23.82
CA LEU A 233 18.66 -8.69 -22.97
C LEU A 233 17.73 -9.92 -23.04
N SER A 234 16.43 -9.71 -23.20
CA SER A 234 15.43 -10.78 -23.30
C SER A 234 15.43 -11.50 -24.66
N GLY A 235 16.23 -11.03 -25.63
CA GLY A 235 16.26 -11.58 -26.98
C GLY A 235 15.10 -11.14 -27.88
N ASN A 236 14.28 -10.19 -27.43
CA ASN A 236 13.25 -9.56 -28.23
C ASN A 236 13.87 -8.35 -28.97
N GLN A 237 14.14 -8.52 -30.27
CA GLN A 237 14.50 -7.40 -31.17
C GLN A 237 13.24 -6.66 -31.63
#